data_AF-A0A1Q8LN42-F1
#
_entry.id   AF-A0A1Q8LN42-F1
#
_cell.length_a   1.000
_cell.length_b   1.000
_cell.length_c   1.000
_cell.angle_alpha   90.00
_cell.angle_beta   90.00
_cell.angle_gamma   90.00
#
_symmetry.space_group_name_H-M   'P 1'
#
loop_
_entity.id
_entity.type
_entity.pdbx_description
1 polymer ?
#
loop_
_entity_poly.entity_id
_entity_poly.type
_entity_poly.pdbx_seq_one_letter_code
_entity_poly.pdbx_strand_id
1 'polypeptide(L)'
;MSDNTATIVGNLTRTPVLRYTANNIPVTDLMVAVNHRRKDPMTEQWRDVTCTYYTVTCWRTLAEHAVRTFEKGHRVIVIGRMYVEEWTGREGDVRQSIRIEPSSVGLDIRFSPAAVAPRPSVHSGPSVPSVRDADDAVSRWGVPPTEAPDHDGYDDEPDEAESAEVEELARLTTAPASSG
;
A
#
# COMPACT_ATOMS: atom_id res chain seq x y z
N MET A 1 -23.28 15.19 16.49
CA MET A 1 -21.87 15.62 16.55
C MET A 1 -21.48 15.99 15.13
N SER A 2 -21.03 17.21 14.87
CA SER A 2 -20.66 17.67 13.52
C SER A 2 -19.32 17.05 13.12
N ASP A 3 -19.29 16.38 11.97
CA ASP A 3 -18.09 15.80 11.37
C ASP A 3 -17.53 16.77 10.31
N ASN A 4 -16.24 17.08 10.40
CA ASN A 4 -15.52 17.90 9.41
C ASN A 4 -14.34 17.11 8.85
N THR A 5 -14.67 15.97 8.24
CA THR A 5 -13.70 15.10 7.58
C THR A 5 -13.50 15.52 6.13
N ALA A 6 -12.25 15.54 5.69
CA ALA A 6 -11.86 15.84 4.33
C ALA A 6 -10.90 14.77 3.79
N THR A 7 -11.00 14.53 2.49
CA THR A 7 -10.05 13.74 1.72
C THR A 7 -9.36 14.64 0.71
N ILE A 8 -8.03 14.68 0.73
CA ILE A 8 -7.25 15.43 -0.26
C ILE A 8 -6.26 14.53 -0.98
N VAL A 9 -5.98 14.86 -2.23
CA VAL A 9 -4.95 14.21 -3.05
C VAL A 9 -4.06 15.29 -3.65
N GLY A 10 -2.77 15.21 -3.41
CA GLY A 10 -1.84 16.25 -3.83
C GLY A 10 -0.38 15.83 -3.74
N ASN A 11 0.52 16.77 -3.98
CA ASN A 11 1.96 16.52 -3.99
C ASN A 11 2.64 17.23 -2.81
N LEU A 12 3.62 16.56 -2.20
CA LEU A 12 4.42 17.17 -1.14
C LEU A 12 5.34 18.25 -1.72
N THR A 13 5.25 19.47 -1.16
CA THR A 13 6.06 20.60 -1.62
C THR A 13 7.51 20.55 -1.12
N ARG A 14 7.74 19.81 -0.02
CA ARG A 14 9.04 19.64 0.63
C ARG A 14 9.13 18.29 1.34
N THR A 15 10.36 17.84 1.57
CA THR A 15 10.63 16.66 2.40
C THR A 15 10.17 16.93 3.83
N PRO A 16 9.45 15.99 4.47
CA PRO A 16 9.01 16.15 5.85
C PRO A 16 10.20 16.18 6.81
N VAL A 17 10.04 16.87 7.93
CA VAL A 17 11.03 16.91 9.00
C VAL A 17 10.35 16.52 10.31
N LEU A 18 10.92 15.52 10.98
CA LEU A 18 10.45 15.08 12.29
C LEU A 18 10.87 16.11 13.35
N ARG A 19 9.91 16.53 14.15
CA ARG A 19 10.11 17.42 15.30
C ARG A 19 9.50 16.78 16.55
N TYR A 20 9.88 17.28 17.71
CA TYR A 20 9.31 16.86 19.00
C TYR A 20 8.71 18.07 19.72
N THR A 21 7.58 17.87 20.38
CA THR A 21 7.00 18.90 21.25
C THR A 21 7.75 19.00 22.58
N ALA A 22 7.41 19.98 23.41
CA ALA A 22 7.96 20.11 24.77
C ALA A 22 7.73 18.85 25.63
N ASN A 23 6.67 18.09 25.34
CA ASN A 23 6.35 16.83 26.02
C ASN A 23 6.97 15.60 25.32
N ASN A 24 7.97 15.80 24.46
CA ASN A 24 8.64 14.76 23.69
C ASN A 24 7.71 13.92 22.79
N ILE A 25 6.63 14.53 22.27
CA ILE A 25 5.71 13.87 21.34
C ILE A 25 6.18 14.12 19.91
N PRO A 26 6.38 13.09 19.08
CA PRO A 26 6.80 13.28 17.70
C PRO A 26 5.68 13.89 16.84
N VAL A 27 6.07 14.86 16.02
CA VAL A 27 5.20 15.60 15.10
C VAL A 27 5.92 15.84 13.78
N THR A 28 5.22 15.61 12.67
CA THR A 28 5.74 15.82 11.32
C THR A 28 4.67 16.52 10.49
N ASP A 29 5.00 17.69 9.93
CA ASP A 29 4.10 18.40 9.03
C ASP A 29 4.40 18.06 7.57
N LEU A 30 3.35 17.65 6.85
CA LEU A 30 3.36 17.48 5.41
C LEU A 30 2.70 18.69 4.77
N MET A 31 3.42 19.40 3.90
CA MET A 31 2.84 20.49 3.13
C MET A 31 2.40 19.94 1.77
N VAL A 32 1.07 19.84 1.58
CA VAL A 32 0.45 19.21 0.41
C VAL A 32 -0.10 20.29 -0.52
N ALA A 33 0.36 20.29 -1.76
CA ALA A 33 -0.18 21.10 -2.85
C ALA A 33 -1.27 20.31 -3.59
N VAL A 34 -2.49 20.83 -3.61
CA VAL A 34 -3.63 20.27 -4.32
C VAL A 34 -3.92 21.16 -5.54
N ASN A 35 -3.65 20.63 -6.73
CA ASN A 35 -3.86 21.34 -7.98
C ASN A 35 -5.28 21.06 -8.50
N HIS A 36 -6.04 22.13 -8.77
CA HIS A 36 -7.35 22.02 -9.38
C HIS A 36 -7.25 22.28 -10.89
N ARG A 37 -7.62 21.27 -11.69
CA ARG A 37 -7.78 21.39 -13.14
C ARG A 37 -9.22 21.69 -13.50
N ARG A 38 -9.45 22.71 -14.34
CA ARG A 38 -10.75 23.05 -14.89
C ARG A 38 -10.67 22.98 -16.42
N LYS A 39 -11.69 22.41 -17.06
CA LYS A 39 -11.85 22.49 -18.51
C LYS A 39 -12.35 23.89 -18.85
N ASP A 40 -11.62 24.58 -19.72
CA ASP A 40 -12.03 25.86 -20.28
C ASP A 40 -13.19 25.62 -21.26
N PRO A 41 -14.36 26.26 -21.07
CA PRO A 41 -15.52 26.04 -21.91
C PRO A 41 -15.37 26.58 -23.35
N MET A 42 -14.45 27.52 -23.59
CA MET A 42 -14.24 28.10 -24.93
C MET A 42 -13.17 27.34 -25.71
N THR A 43 -12.10 26.92 -25.06
CA THR A 43 -10.96 26.26 -25.72
C THR A 43 -10.97 24.74 -25.61
N GLU A 44 -11.91 24.19 -24.83
CA GLU A 44 -12.01 22.77 -24.47
C GLU A 44 -10.75 22.15 -23.84
N GLN A 45 -9.76 22.97 -23.50
CA GLN A 45 -8.50 22.52 -22.92
C GLN A 45 -8.59 22.50 -21.40
N TRP A 46 -7.92 21.52 -20.79
CA TRP A 46 -7.74 21.48 -19.35
C TRP A 46 -6.64 22.46 -18.93
N ARG A 47 -6.99 23.40 -18.06
CA ARG A 47 -6.03 24.34 -17.48
C ARG A 47 -5.95 24.16 -15.97
N ASP A 48 -4.74 24.31 -15.43
CA ASP A 48 -4.54 24.43 -13.99
C ASP A 48 -5.04 25.81 -13.56
N VAL A 49 -5.94 25.86 -12.57
CA VAL A 49 -6.60 27.11 -12.17
C VAL A 49 -6.02 27.63 -10.86
N THR A 50 -6.04 26.79 -9.83
CA THR A 50 -5.63 27.15 -8.47
C THR A 50 -4.91 25.98 -7.83
N CYS A 51 -3.82 26.30 -7.13
CA CYS A 51 -3.17 25.41 -6.20
C CYS A 51 -3.58 25.80 -4.78
N THR A 52 -4.16 24.85 -4.05
CA THR A 52 -4.47 25.03 -2.63
C THR A 52 -3.43 24.28 -1.81
N TYR A 53 -2.88 24.93 -0.79
CA TYR A 53 -1.89 24.33 0.10
C TYR A 53 -2.54 23.95 1.43
N TYR A 54 -2.34 22.70 1.83
CA TYR A 54 -2.79 22.17 3.12
C TYR A 54 -1.58 21.78 3.96
N THR A 55 -1.64 22.10 5.25
CA THR A 55 -0.68 21.58 6.22
C THR A 55 -1.30 20.37 6.91
N VAL A 56 -0.72 19.20 6.72
CA VAL A 56 -1.18 17.95 7.32
C VAL A 56 -0.24 17.62 8.48
N THR A 57 -0.76 17.66 9.70
CA THR A 57 0.06 17.47 10.91
C THR A 57 -0.07 16.04 11.42
N CYS A 58 0.92 15.22 11.13
CA CYS A 58 1.01 13.84 11.61
C CYS A 58 1.57 13.80 13.04
N TRP A 59 1.01 12.94 13.89
CA TRP A 59 1.41 12.78 15.28
C TRP A 59 1.88 11.36 15.59
N ARG A 60 2.70 11.21 16.63
CA ARG A 60 3.11 9.91 17.20
C ARG A 60 3.73 9.01 16.11
N THR A 61 3.32 7.74 16.05
CA THR A 61 3.78 6.76 15.06
C THR A 61 3.60 7.24 13.62
N LEU A 62 2.50 7.96 13.31
CA LEU A 62 2.29 8.47 11.97
C LEU A 62 3.35 9.53 11.60
N ALA A 63 3.79 10.34 12.56
CA ALA A 63 4.86 11.33 12.34
C ALA A 63 6.19 10.66 12.00
N GLU A 64 6.54 9.61 12.76
CA GLU A 64 7.77 8.84 12.57
C GLU A 64 7.78 8.05 11.25
N HIS A 65 6.63 7.50 10.87
CA HIS A 65 6.50 6.80 9.59
C HIS A 65 6.56 7.79 8.44
N ALA A 66 5.87 8.94 8.57
CA ALA A 66 5.80 9.94 7.52
C ALA A 66 7.19 10.45 7.08
N VAL A 67 8.11 10.72 8.02
CA VAL A 67 9.46 11.18 7.68
C VAL A 67 10.31 10.09 6.99
N ARG A 68 10.02 8.81 7.25
CA ARG A 68 10.75 7.66 6.65
C ARG A 68 10.17 7.26 5.29
N THR A 69 8.90 7.54 5.05
CA THR A 69 8.18 7.10 3.85
C THR A 69 8.10 8.19 2.78
N PHE A 70 8.00 9.45 3.17
CA PHE A 70 7.68 10.52 2.24
C PHE A 70 8.88 11.42 1.93
N GLU A 71 9.00 11.80 0.66
CA GLU A 71 9.97 12.78 0.17
C GLU A 71 9.24 13.90 -0.60
N LYS A 72 9.97 14.98 -0.90
CA LYS A 72 9.47 16.06 -1.76
C LYS A 72 8.97 15.49 -3.10
N GLY A 73 7.81 15.94 -3.54
CA GLY A 73 7.21 15.56 -4.82
C GLY A 73 6.31 14.34 -4.75
N HIS A 74 6.44 13.48 -3.71
CA HIS A 74 5.56 12.33 -3.54
C HIS A 74 4.10 12.75 -3.58
N ARG A 75 3.31 12.00 -4.35
CA ARG A 75 1.87 12.18 -4.40
C ARG A 75 1.24 11.40 -3.27
N VAL A 76 0.40 12.06 -2.49
CA VAL A 76 -0.19 11.53 -1.27
C VAL A 76 -1.70 11.64 -1.28
N ILE A 77 -2.34 10.66 -0.64
CA ILE A 77 -3.76 10.64 -0.33
C ILE A 77 -3.87 10.82 1.18
N VAL A 78 -4.66 11.79 1.62
CA VAL A 78 -4.83 12.13 3.03
C VAL A 78 -6.32 12.10 3.36
N ILE A 79 -6.67 11.46 4.47
CA ILE A 79 -8.01 11.46 5.05
C ILE A 79 -7.88 11.95 6.48
N GLY A 80 -8.69 12.91 6.89
CA GLY A 80 -8.62 13.43 8.25
C GLY A 80 -9.58 14.56 8.53
N ARG A 81 -9.48 15.09 9.75
CA ARG A 81 -10.28 16.22 10.21
C ARG A 81 -9.65 17.53 9.75
N MET A 82 -10.40 18.33 9.02
CA MET A 82 -9.97 19.66 8.60
C MET A 82 -10.33 20.72 9.65
N TYR A 83 -9.45 21.68 9.84
CA TYR A 83 -9.71 22.86 10.66
C TYR A 83 -8.90 24.06 10.16
N VAL A 84 -9.36 25.26 10.50
CA VAL A 84 -8.62 26.50 10.27
C VAL A 84 -7.94 26.88 11.57
N GLU A 85 -6.65 27.17 11.49
CA GLU A 85 -5.89 27.71 12.60
C GLU A 85 -5.46 29.13 12.30
N GLU A 86 -5.78 30.02 13.22
CA GLU A 86 -5.36 31.42 13.20
C GLU A 86 -4.02 31.57 13.90
N TRP A 87 -3.15 32.39 13.32
CA TRP A 87 -1.86 32.72 13.91
C TRP A 87 -1.50 34.17 13.60
N THR A 88 -0.79 34.82 14.52
CA THR A 88 -0.35 36.20 14.36
C THR A 88 0.95 36.24 13.58
N GLY A 89 0.94 36.93 12.44
CA GLY A 89 2.10 37.23 11.62
C GLY A 89 3.13 38.08 12.36
N ARG A 90 4.36 38.13 11.84
CA ARG A 90 5.43 38.98 12.40
C ARG A 90 5.07 40.47 12.41
N GLU A 91 4.19 40.88 11.50
CA GLU A 91 3.71 42.26 11.34
C GLU A 91 2.47 42.55 12.21
N GLY A 92 1.99 41.59 13.01
CA GLY A 92 0.81 41.74 13.86
C GLY A 92 -0.51 41.33 13.21
N ASP A 93 -0.53 41.05 11.90
CA ASP A 93 -1.73 40.63 11.19
C ASP A 93 -2.17 39.21 11.57
N VAL A 94 -3.47 39.01 11.78
CA VAL A 94 -4.05 37.67 11.96
C VAL A 94 -4.12 36.99 10.59
N ARG A 95 -3.46 35.83 10.49
CA ARG A 95 -3.48 34.99 9.29
C ARG A 95 -4.14 33.67 9.62
N GLN A 96 -4.83 33.11 8.62
CA GLN A 96 -5.46 31.80 8.71
C GLN A 96 -4.67 30.78 7.91
N SER A 97 -4.56 29.57 8.45
CA SER A 97 -3.95 28.42 7.77
C SER A 97 -4.91 27.24 7.81
N ILE A 98 -5.08 26.56 6.68
CA ILE A 98 -5.90 25.34 6.63
C ILE A 98 -5.02 24.17 7.03
N ARG A 99 -5.44 23.46 8.08
CA ARG A 99 -4.80 22.25 8.56
C ARG A 99 -5.69 21.04 8.47
N ILE A 100 -5.04 19.88 8.39
CA ILE A 100 -5.69 18.58 8.48
C ILE A 100 -4.96 17.77 9.54
N GLU A 101 -5.71 17.26 10.51
CA GLU A 101 -5.25 16.19 11.40
C GLU A 101 -5.63 14.85 10.76
N PRO A 102 -4.66 14.12 10.18
CA PRO A 102 -4.94 12.92 9.41
C PRO A 102 -5.31 11.74 10.32
N SER A 103 -6.38 11.02 9.96
CA SER A 103 -6.59 9.66 10.43
C SER A 103 -5.74 8.67 9.63
N SER A 104 -5.53 8.95 8.34
CA SER A 104 -4.73 8.13 7.43
C SER A 104 -4.00 8.99 6.39
N VAL A 105 -2.76 8.60 6.06
CA VAL A 105 -1.99 9.15 4.94
C VAL A 105 -1.31 8.00 4.20
N GLY A 106 -1.36 8.01 2.87
CA GLY A 106 -0.72 7.01 2.02
C GLY A 106 -0.12 7.61 0.75
N LEU A 107 0.80 6.87 0.13
CA LEU A 107 1.29 7.18 -1.21
C LEU A 107 0.21 6.87 -2.26
N ASP A 108 0.08 7.74 -3.25
CA ASP A 108 -0.66 7.43 -4.48
C ASP A 108 0.24 6.58 -5.39
N ILE A 109 0.08 5.26 -5.27
CA ILE A 109 0.93 4.28 -5.96
C ILE A 109 0.79 4.30 -7.49
N ARG A 110 -0.20 5.04 -8.03
CA ARG A 110 -0.29 5.30 -9.47
C ARG A 110 0.94 6.02 -10.00
N PHE A 111 1.60 6.83 -9.17
CA PHE A 111 2.75 7.66 -9.56
C PHE A 111 4.02 7.35 -8.75
N SER A 112 3.92 6.53 -7.70
CA SER A 112 5.04 6.21 -6.81
C SER A 112 4.93 4.75 -6.36
N PRO A 113 5.57 3.81 -7.07
CA PRO A 113 5.61 2.42 -6.61
C PRO A 113 6.28 2.36 -5.24
N ALA A 114 5.69 1.61 -4.32
CA ALA A 114 6.17 1.51 -2.94
C ALA A 114 6.25 0.04 -2.53
N ALA A 115 7.43 -0.37 -2.06
CA ALA A 115 7.60 -1.66 -1.39
C ALA A 115 7.27 -1.48 0.09
N VAL A 116 6.28 -2.23 0.60
CA VAL A 116 5.92 -2.22 2.01
C VAL A 116 6.35 -3.56 2.60
N ALA A 117 7.16 -3.52 3.65
CA ALA A 117 7.55 -4.73 4.36
C ALA A 117 6.30 -5.42 4.95
N PRO A 118 6.19 -6.75 4.88
CA PRO A 118 5.12 -7.48 5.55
C PRO A 118 5.08 -7.08 7.02
N ARG A 119 3.88 -6.74 7.52
CA ARG A 119 3.73 -6.47 8.95
C ARG A 119 4.07 -7.78 9.67
N PRO A 120 4.95 -7.75 10.71
CA PRO A 120 5.23 -8.95 11.48
C PRO A 120 3.90 -9.51 12.00
N SER A 121 3.63 -10.76 11.61
CA SER A 121 2.48 -11.52 12.05
C SER A 121 2.55 -11.67 13.57
N VAL A 122 1.65 -10.99 14.29
CA VAL A 122 1.42 -11.26 15.73
C VAL A 122 0.49 -12.46 15.85
N HIS A 123 0.88 -13.59 15.25
CA HIS A 123 0.26 -14.88 15.57
C HIS A 123 1.08 -15.51 16.69
N SER A 124 0.80 -15.10 17.92
CA SER A 124 1.08 -15.91 19.11
C SER A 124 -0.03 -16.97 19.23
N GLY A 125 -0.01 -17.95 18.33
CA GLY A 125 -0.73 -19.21 18.48
C GLY A 125 0.29 -20.33 18.69
N PRO A 126 -0.05 -21.42 19.39
CA PRO A 126 0.89 -22.50 19.64
C PRO A 126 1.46 -23.00 18.31
N SER A 127 2.79 -22.98 18.21
CA SER A 127 3.52 -23.57 17.10
C SER A 127 3.10 -25.03 16.98
N VAL A 128 2.32 -25.36 15.98
CA VAL A 128 2.13 -26.75 15.57
C VAL A 128 3.51 -27.19 15.08
N PRO A 129 4.15 -28.20 15.68
CA PRO A 129 5.48 -28.62 15.26
C PRO A 129 5.44 -29.00 13.78
N SER A 130 6.39 -28.47 13.02
CA SER A 130 6.50 -28.83 11.60
C SER A 130 6.90 -30.30 11.50
N VAL A 131 6.42 -30.99 10.47
CA VAL A 131 6.62 -32.43 10.22
C VAL A 131 8.10 -32.86 10.21
N ARG A 132 9.05 -31.92 10.18
CA ARG A 132 10.49 -32.19 10.33
C ARG A 132 10.92 -32.63 11.74
N ASP A 133 10.11 -32.38 12.77
CA ASP A 133 10.36 -32.85 14.14
C ASP A 133 9.65 -34.19 14.44
N ALA A 134 8.89 -34.74 13.49
CA ALA A 134 8.18 -36.02 13.66
C ALA A 134 9.11 -37.24 13.51
N ASP A 135 10.22 -37.11 12.76
CA ASP A 135 11.17 -38.22 12.54
C ASP A 135 11.90 -38.66 13.83
N ASP A 136 12.12 -37.74 14.78
CA ASP A 136 12.75 -38.08 16.07
C ASP A 136 11.77 -38.76 17.05
N ALA A 137 10.46 -38.58 16.86
CA ALA A 137 9.45 -39.20 17.72
C ALA A 137 9.18 -40.66 17.34
N VAL A 138 9.32 -41.02 16.05
CA VAL A 138 9.11 -42.38 15.54
C VAL A 138 10.21 -43.36 16.00
N SER A 139 11.41 -42.85 16.32
CA SER A 139 12.52 -43.68 16.83
C SER A 139 12.38 -44.07 18.31
N ARG A 140 11.49 -43.42 19.08
CA ARG A 140 11.37 -43.62 20.53
C ARG A 140 10.38 -44.71 20.94
N TRP A 141 9.44 -45.09 20.07
CA TRP A 141 8.50 -46.18 20.32
C TRP A 141 8.48 -47.10 19.11
N GLY A 142 9.23 -48.20 19.21
CA GLY A 142 9.38 -49.18 18.13
C GLY A 142 8.05 -49.75 17.66
N VAL A 143 7.84 -49.73 16.34
CA VAL A 143 6.67 -50.30 15.67
C VAL A 143 6.91 -51.82 15.48
N PRO A 144 6.01 -52.71 15.95
CA PRO A 144 6.10 -54.13 15.60
C PRO A 144 5.76 -54.35 14.12
N PRO A 145 6.36 -55.34 13.44
CA PRO A 145 6.12 -55.55 12.01
C PRO A 145 4.69 -56.07 11.82
N THR A 146 3.92 -55.41 10.96
CA THR A 146 2.64 -55.93 10.46
C THR A 146 2.78 -56.14 8.96
N GLU A 147 2.45 -57.36 8.54
CA GLU A 147 2.57 -57.91 7.19
C GLU A 147 1.95 -57.02 6.11
N ALA A 148 2.55 -57.05 4.92
CA ALA A 148 2.09 -56.31 3.75
C ALA A 148 0.73 -56.82 3.26
N PRO A 149 -0.23 -55.93 2.93
CA PRO A 149 -1.37 -56.32 2.12
C PRO A 149 -1.01 -56.27 0.63
N ASP A 150 -1.57 -57.25 -0.08
CA ASP A 150 -1.33 -57.57 -1.48
C ASP A 150 -1.69 -56.43 -2.44
N HIS A 151 -0.94 -56.40 -3.54
CA HIS A 151 -1.07 -55.53 -4.69
C HIS A 151 -2.37 -55.76 -5.47
N ASP A 152 -3.28 -54.80 -5.48
CA ASP A 152 -4.27 -54.63 -6.55
C ASP A 152 -3.92 -53.40 -7.40
N GLY A 153 -3.56 -53.69 -8.66
CA GLY A 153 -3.08 -52.70 -9.62
C GLY A 153 -4.20 -51.78 -10.10
N TYR A 154 -3.88 -50.48 -10.13
CA TYR A 154 -4.47 -49.54 -11.06
C TYR A 154 -3.32 -48.74 -11.69
N ASP A 155 -2.89 -49.20 -12.87
CA ASP A 155 -2.11 -48.39 -13.81
C ASP A 155 -3.08 -47.38 -14.44
N ASP A 156 -2.88 -46.10 -14.14
CA ASP A 156 -3.59 -44.99 -14.77
C ASP A 156 -2.69 -44.46 -15.90
N GLU A 157 -2.69 -45.15 -17.05
CA GLU A 157 -2.11 -44.62 -18.28
C GLU A 157 -3.12 -43.63 -18.91
N PRO A 158 -2.70 -42.40 -19.29
CA PRO A 158 -3.59 -41.43 -19.90
C PRO A 158 -3.96 -41.83 -21.34
N ASP A 159 -5.25 -41.76 -21.64
CA ASP A 159 -5.89 -42.11 -22.91
C ASP A 159 -5.38 -41.23 -24.08
N GLU A 160 -5.07 -41.84 -25.23
CA GLU A 160 -4.45 -41.19 -26.42
C GLU A 160 -5.34 -40.12 -27.08
N ALA A 161 -6.60 -39.96 -26.63
CA ALA A 161 -7.53 -38.98 -27.16
C ALA A 161 -7.29 -37.53 -26.71
N GLU A 162 -6.75 -37.30 -25.50
CA GLU A 162 -6.48 -35.93 -25.01
C GLU A 162 -5.22 -35.31 -25.60
N SER A 163 -4.32 -36.10 -26.17
CA SER A 163 -3.05 -35.62 -26.75
C SER A 163 -3.25 -34.92 -28.11
N ALA A 164 -4.30 -35.30 -28.86
CA ALA A 164 -4.57 -34.74 -30.18
C ALA A 164 -5.17 -33.33 -30.13
N GLU A 165 -6.00 -33.02 -29.13
CA GLU A 165 -6.61 -31.68 -28.98
C GLU A 165 -5.59 -30.61 -28.54
N VAL A 166 -4.57 -31.01 -27.76
CA VAL A 166 -3.50 -30.10 -27.30
C VAL A 166 -2.56 -29.72 -28.45
N GLU A 167 -2.36 -30.62 -29.42
CA GLU A 167 -1.48 -30.38 -30.57
C GLU A 167 -2.15 -29.58 -31.70
N GLU A 168 -3.48 -29.64 -31.84
CA GLU A 168 -4.25 -28.82 -32.79
C GLU A 168 -4.30 -27.33 -32.36
N LEU A 169 -4.42 -27.06 -31.05
CA LEU A 169 -4.42 -25.70 -30.50
C LEU A 169 -3.04 -25.01 -30.59
N ALA A 170 -1.95 -25.77 -30.53
CA ALA A 170 -0.59 -25.25 -30.68
C ALA A 170 -0.29 -24.79 -32.13
N ARG A 171 -0.98 -25.33 -33.13
CA ARG A 171 -0.82 -24.93 -34.54
C ARG A 171 -1.58 -23.65 -34.90
N LEU A 172 -2.53 -23.21 -34.06
CA LEU A 172 -3.33 -22.01 -34.33
C LEU A 172 -2.68 -20.69 -33.84
N THR A 173 -1.58 -20.74 -33.10
CA THR A 173 -0.96 -19.54 -32.47
C THR A 173 0.29 -19.00 -33.18
N THR A 174 0.68 -19.53 -34.33
CA THR A 174 1.75 -18.92 -35.16
C THR A 174 1.21 -18.54 -36.54
N ALA A 175 0.94 -17.24 -36.69
CA ALA A 175 0.85 -16.57 -37.98
C ALA A 175 1.78 -15.34 -37.95
N PRO A 176 2.63 -15.13 -38.98
CA PRO A 176 3.61 -14.06 -38.99
C PRO A 176 2.99 -12.70 -39.32
N ALA A 177 3.48 -11.64 -38.67
CA ALA A 177 3.19 -10.27 -39.04
C ALA A 177 3.79 -9.95 -40.42
N SER A 178 2.95 -9.65 -41.41
CA SER A 178 3.41 -9.07 -42.68
C SER A 178 3.46 -7.55 -42.59
N SER A 179 4.61 -7.03 -43.00
CA SER A 179 4.94 -5.67 -43.44
C SER A 179 3.80 -4.85 -44.06
N GLY A 180 3.71 -3.59 -43.61
CA GLY A 180 3.03 -2.46 -44.25
C GLY A 180 3.61 -1.16 -43.70
#